data_AF-A0A960YR13-F1
#
_entry.id   AF-A0A960YR13-F1
#
_cell.length_a   1.000
_cell.length_b   1.000
_cell.length_c   1.000
_cell.angle_alpha   90.00
_cell.angle_beta   90.00
_cell.angle_gamma   90.00
#
_symmetry.space_group_name_H-M   'P 1'
#
loop_
_entity.id
_entity.type
_entity.pdbx_description
1 polymer ?
#
loop_
_entity_poly.entity_id
_entity_poly.type
_entity_poly.pdbx_seq_one_letter_code
_entity_poly.pdbx_strand_id
1 'polypeptide(L)'
;MSNEEKSIPLEDLDISDLGLHDSMIQEGLFLGHLRTPEVQSIVQQSGLLDELKGRGYSEFSLSIEVESLQDNRIHICIPEGEDLFFLRLHLGSFSLAGPNPARLISIDWFQTQNPRMAHKRLFPGQKYPGLGFGILTAFRSLLSLLADKTHAAGIITVPEYFHDAVLFNRYMKCRFLNPEKAADFENLRIHGNVRSISAAIQEGRMRKRSGEIYAWRHGEMVHFRPDYLNAMVFDDTYHRLYRQHLDRKRYVLVHSDTSHDSISGEAP
;
A
#
# COMPACT_ATOMS: atom_id res chain seq x y z
N MET A 1 -15.19 63.86 16.43
CA MET A 1 -13.99 63.25 15.83
C MET A 1 -14.37 61.83 15.47
N SER A 2 -14.52 61.59 14.17
CA SER A 2 -15.06 60.36 13.57
C SER A 2 -14.09 59.19 13.74
N ASN A 3 -14.61 58.07 14.22
CA ASN A 3 -13.89 56.79 14.25
C ASN A 3 -14.05 56.16 12.87
N GLU A 4 -12.97 56.07 12.09
CA GLU A 4 -12.95 55.37 10.80
C GLU A 4 -13.02 53.86 11.03
N GLU A 5 -14.15 53.23 10.68
CA GLU A 5 -14.19 51.79 10.44
C GLU A 5 -13.40 51.50 9.16
N LYS A 6 -12.15 51.04 9.31
CA LYS A 6 -11.38 50.48 8.19
C LYS A 6 -11.92 49.10 7.84
N SER A 7 -12.74 49.05 6.80
CA SER A 7 -13.07 47.82 6.07
C SER A 7 -11.79 47.27 5.43
N ILE A 8 -11.40 46.05 5.79
CA ILE A 8 -10.30 45.33 5.13
C ILE A 8 -10.85 44.75 3.81
N PRO A 9 -10.23 45.00 2.65
CA PRO A 9 -10.66 44.42 1.39
C PRO A 9 -10.52 42.89 1.41
N LEU A 10 -11.58 42.18 0.97
CA LEU A 10 -11.63 40.72 0.88
C LEU A 10 -10.55 40.11 -0.05
N GLU A 11 -9.89 40.94 -0.84
CA GLU A 11 -8.90 40.54 -1.85
C GLU A 11 -7.49 40.29 -1.23
N ASP A 12 -7.28 40.69 0.02
CA ASP A 12 -6.04 40.45 0.78
C ASP A 12 -6.15 39.28 1.80
N LEU A 13 -7.27 38.55 1.80
CA LEU A 13 -7.41 37.33 2.58
C LEU A 13 -6.79 36.17 1.80
N ASP A 14 -5.56 35.82 2.13
CA ASP A 14 -5.00 34.52 1.75
C ASP A 14 -5.83 33.43 2.42
N ILE A 15 -6.62 32.70 1.63
CA ILE A 15 -7.50 31.62 2.10
C ILE A 15 -6.68 30.48 2.74
N SER A 16 -5.36 30.44 2.48
CA SER A 16 -4.39 29.57 3.17
C SER A 16 -4.32 29.86 4.67
N ASP A 17 -4.47 31.12 5.09
CA ASP A 17 -4.39 31.57 6.49
C ASP A 17 -5.70 31.38 7.26
N LEU A 18 -6.79 30.95 6.59
CA LEU A 18 -8.06 30.66 7.26
C LEU A 18 -8.08 29.32 8.02
N GLY A 19 -6.96 28.59 8.11
CA GLY A 19 -6.63 27.73 9.26
C GLY A 19 -7.66 26.67 9.68
N LEU A 20 -8.57 26.25 8.80
CA LEU A 20 -9.70 25.42 9.23
C LEU A 20 -9.49 23.91 9.14
N HIS A 21 -8.33 23.39 8.70
CA HIS A 21 -8.01 21.95 8.78
C HIS A 21 -6.56 21.57 9.17
N ASP A 22 -5.67 22.55 9.42
CA ASP A 22 -4.24 22.30 9.74
C ASP A 22 -3.86 22.62 11.20
N SER A 23 -4.81 23.11 12.00
CA SER A 23 -4.59 23.65 13.35
C SER A 23 -4.39 22.60 14.48
N MET A 24 -4.12 21.33 14.15
CA MET A 24 -3.99 20.26 15.17
C MET A 24 -2.86 19.25 14.93
N ILE A 25 -2.03 19.39 13.89
CA ILE A 25 -0.89 18.50 13.68
C ILE A 25 0.23 18.89 14.65
N GLN A 26 0.58 17.99 15.57
CA GLN A 26 1.65 18.22 16.54
C GLN A 26 2.89 17.41 16.20
N GLU A 27 4.04 18.08 16.07
CA GLU A 27 5.32 17.40 15.96
C GLU A 27 5.58 16.53 17.20
N GLY A 28 6.19 15.36 16.99
CA GLY A 28 6.44 14.36 18.03
C GLY A 28 5.25 13.46 18.38
N LEU A 29 4.05 13.71 17.85
CA LEU A 29 2.95 12.75 17.90
C LEU A 29 2.94 11.85 16.66
N PHE A 30 2.55 10.60 16.85
CA PHE A 30 2.39 9.63 15.76
C PHE A 30 1.27 10.08 14.83
N LEU A 31 1.58 10.21 13.53
CA LEU A 31 0.75 10.81 12.51
C LEU A 31 0.28 12.23 12.86
N GLY A 32 0.98 12.92 13.77
CA GLY A 32 0.63 14.25 14.26
C GLY A 32 -0.55 14.30 15.25
N HIS A 33 -1.11 13.15 15.66
CA HIS A 33 -2.36 13.10 16.45
C HIS A 33 -2.32 12.17 17.66
N LEU A 34 -1.48 11.13 17.63
CA LEU A 34 -1.57 10.03 18.58
C LEU A 34 -0.32 9.94 19.45
N ARG A 35 -0.51 9.83 20.76
CA ARG A 35 0.59 9.50 21.68
C ARG A 35 0.90 8.01 21.58
N THR A 36 2.13 7.63 21.91
CA THR A 36 2.59 6.24 21.88
C THR A 36 1.64 5.24 22.57
N PRO A 37 1.11 5.49 23.78
CA PRO A 37 0.17 4.56 24.42
C PRO A 37 -1.14 4.35 23.63
N GLU A 38 -1.59 5.37 22.90
CA GLU A 38 -2.79 5.30 22.07
C GLU A 38 -2.54 4.42 20.85
N VAL A 39 -1.38 4.57 20.20
CA VAL A 39 -0.99 3.71 19.08
C VAL A 39 -0.78 2.27 19.53
N GLN A 40 -0.15 2.04 20.69
CA GLN A 40 -0.02 0.69 21.28
C GLN A 40 -1.39 0.04 21.52
N SER A 41 -2.35 0.82 22.04
CA SER A 41 -3.73 0.34 22.23
C SER A 41 -4.41 -0.01 20.90
N ILE A 42 -4.21 0.79 19.85
CA ILE A 42 -4.71 0.51 18.51
C ILE A 42 -4.08 -0.78 17.94
N VAL A 43 -2.76 -0.95 18.10
CA VAL A 43 -2.05 -2.17 17.67
C VAL A 43 -2.61 -3.40 18.39
N GLN A 44 -2.86 -3.34 19.70
CA GLN A 44 -3.50 -4.43 20.43
C GLN A 44 -4.93 -4.68 19.94
N GLN A 45 -5.75 -3.64 19.80
CA GLN A 45 -7.14 -3.74 19.34
C GLN A 45 -7.27 -4.30 17.92
N SER A 46 -6.25 -4.11 17.08
CA SER A 46 -6.24 -4.64 15.71
C SER A 46 -6.15 -6.17 15.64
N GLY A 47 -5.80 -6.83 16.75
CA GLY A 47 -5.52 -8.27 16.81
C GLY A 47 -4.13 -8.66 16.32
N LEU A 48 -3.28 -7.68 15.95
CA LEU A 48 -1.94 -7.95 15.38
C LEU A 48 -1.06 -8.74 16.35
N LEU A 49 -1.05 -8.36 17.64
CA LEU A 49 -0.23 -9.04 18.65
C LEU A 49 -0.76 -10.43 18.98
N ASP A 50 -2.09 -10.61 18.95
CA ASP A 50 -2.73 -11.89 19.24
C ASP A 50 -2.49 -12.90 18.10
N GLU A 51 -2.52 -12.43 16.85
CA GLU A 51 -2.13 -13.22 15.68
C GLU A 51 -0.68 -13.71 15.77
N LEU A 52 0.26 -12.85 16.19
CA LEU A 52 1.66 -13.25 16.38
C LEU A 52 1.80 -14.31 17.48
N LYS A 53 1.15 -14.12 18.63
CA LYS A 53 1.13 -15.09 19.73
C LYS A 53 0.53 -16.43 19.30
N GLY A 54 -0.58 -16.40 18.56
CA GLY A 54 -1.23 -17.60 18.02
C GLY A 54 -0.34 -18.41 17.05
N ARG A 55 0.71 -17.79 16.50
CA ARG A 55 1.73 -18.43 15.65
C ARG A 55 2.94 -18.92 16.42
N GLY A 56 2.90 -18.85 17.75
CA GLY A 56 3.95 -19.29 18.65
C GLY A 56 5.05 -18.25 18.90
N TYR A 57 4.90 -17.01 18.46
CA TYR A 57 5.81 -15.94 18.86
C TYR A 57 5.44 -15.48 20.28
N SER A 58 6.09 -16.07 21.28
CA SER A 58 5.87 -15.77 22.70
C SER A 58 6.62 -14.54 23.19
N GLU A 59 7.73 -14.21 22.53
CA GLU A 59 8.61 -13.09 22.87
C GLU A 59 8.82 -12.22 21.63
N PHE A 60 8.43 -10.96 21.73
CA PHE A 60 8.67 -9.91 20.73
C PHE A 60 8.56 -8.54 21.41
N SER A 61 9.23 -7.54 20.86
CA SER A 61 9.09 -6.13 21.27
C SER A 61 8.20 -5.37 20.28
N LEU A 62 7.51 -4.35 20.77
CA LEU A 62 6.78 -3.38 19.94
C LEU A 62 7.43 -2.00 20.12
N SER A 63 7.98 -1.44 19.05
CA SER A 63 8.50 -0.08 18.97
C SER A 63 7.55 0.79 18.16
N ILE A 64 7.39 2.04 18.61
CA ILE A 64 6.64 3.09 17.91
C ILE A 64 7.54 4.31 17.85
N GLU A 65 7.91 4.70 16.64
CA GLU A 65 8.88 5.75 16.38
C GLU A 65 8.22 6.87 15.58
N VAL A 66 8.57 8.10 15.93
CA VAL A 66 8.16 9.33 15.23
C VAL A 66 9.43 10.10 14.93
N GLU A 67 9.96 9.89 13.74
CA GLU A 67 11.18 10.59 13.27
C GLU A 67 10.82 11.98 12.73
N SER A 68 9.67 12.07 12.05
CA SER A 68 9.09 13.34 11.59
C SER A 68 7.60 13.14 11.32
N LEU A 69 6.89 14.23 10.99
CA LEU A 69 5.51 14.12 10.51
C LEU A 69 5.37 13.21 9.26
N GLN A 70 6.44 13.14 8.45
CA GLN A 70 6.52 12.33 7.23
C GLN A 70 7.12 10.93 7.45
N ASP A 71 7.46 10.57 8.69
CA ASP A 71 8.09 9.29 9.00
C ASP A 71 7.68 8.80 10.38
N ASN A 72 6.62 7.98 10.39
CA ASN A 72 6.09 7.32 11.57
C ASN A 72 6.18 5.81 11.37
N ARG A 73 6.66 5.10 12.38
CA ARG A 73 6.97 3.67 12.26
C ARG A 73 6.33 2.85 13.36
N ILE A 74 5.79 1.70 12.97
CA ILE A 74 5.37 0.62 13.89
C ILE A 74 6.23 -0.58 13.56
N HIS A 75 6.97 -1.05 14.56
CA HIS A 75 7.97 -2.09 14.39
C HIS A 75 7.79 -3.18 15.45
N ILE A 76 7.73 -4.43 15.02
CA ILE A 76 7.66 -5.61 15.90
C ILE A 76 8.78 -6.56 15.51
N CYS A 77 9.70 -6.82 16.44
CA CYS A 77 10.84 -7.71 16.22
C CYS A 77 10.99 -8.76 17.33
N ILE A 78 11.63 -9.87 17.00
CA ILE A 78 12.00 -10.93 17.96
C ILE A 78 13.38 -10.64 18.58
N PRO A 79 13.72 -11.24 19.74
CA PRO A 79 15.01 -11.02 20.40
C PRO A 79 16.23 -11.27 19.52
N GLU A 80 16.11 -12.15 18.52
CA GLU A 80 17.15 -12.44 17.52
C GLU A 80 17.40 -11.28 16.54
N GLY A 81 16.63 -10.19 16.62
CA GLY A 81 16.78 -8.99 15.80
C GLY A 81 16.09 -9.04 14.45
N GLU A 82 15.25 -10.05 14.19
CA GLU A 82 14.49 -10.17 12.95
C GLU A 82 13.09 -9.52 13.08
N ASP A 83 12.68 -8.77 12.07
CA ASP A 83 11.38 -8.09 12.09
C ASP A 83 10.27 -9.07 11.75
N LEU A 84 9.23 -9.14 12.58
CA LEU A 84 7.99 -9.84 12.22
C LEU A 84 7.06 -8.93 11.42
N PHE A 85 7.02 -7.66 11.80
CA PHE A 85 6.16 -6.65 11.19
C PHE A 85 6.88 -5.30 11.22
N PHE A 86 6.95 -4.65 10.08
CA PHE A 86 7.46 -3.28 9.98
C PHE A 86 6.56 -2.47 9.05
N LEU A 87 6.16 -1.30 9.52
CA LEU A 87 5.27 -0.40 8.81
C LEU A 87 5.77 1.02 8.97
N ARG A 88 5.99 1.69 7.84
CA ARG A 88 6.27 3.13 7.76
C ARG A 88 5.12 3.84 7.08
N LEU A 89 4.63 4.91 7.69
CA LEU A 89 3.51 5.68 7.18
C LEU A 89 3.60 7.16 7.59
N HIS A 90 2.83 7.97 6.88
CA HIS A 90 2.57 9.35 7.26
C HIS A 90 1.12 9.73 6.94
N LEU A 91 0.67 10.84 7.50
CA LEU A 91 -0.63 11.44 7.21
C LEU A 91 -0.41 12.64 6.30
N GLY A 92 -1.07 12.66 5.15
CA GLY A 92 -0.88 13.70 4.14
C GLY A 92 -2.19 14.19 3.54
N SER A 93 -2.13 15.38 2.94
CA SER A 93 -3.20 15.97 2.14
C SER A 93 -2.88 15.77 0.66
N PHE A 94 -3.71 15.00 -0.04
CA PHE A 94 -3.48 14.61 -1.43
C PHE A 94 -4.51 15.25 -2.33
N SER A 95 -4.04 16.06 -3.29
CA SER A 95 -4.89 16.60 -4.34
C SER A 95 -5.30 15.48 -5.29
N LEU A 96 -6.52 15.01 -5.13
CA LEU A 96 -7.16 14.04 -6.01
C LEU A 96 -8.06 14.75 -7.02
N ALA A 97 -8.69 14.00 -7.91
CA ALA A 97 -9.73 14.55 -8.77
C ALA A 97 -10.80 15.25 -7.90
N GLY A 98 -10.93 16.57 -8.00
CA GLY A 98 -11.85 17.38 -7.19
C GLY A 98 -11.25 18.71 -6.71
N PRO A 99 -12.07 19.59 -6.09
CA PRO A 99 -11.62 20.91 -5.65
C PRO A 99 -10.84 20.89 -4.33
N ASN A 100 -11.02 19.86 -3.49
CA ASN A 100 -10.43 19.79 -2.16
C ASN A 100 -9.47 18.59 -2.03
N PRO A 101 -8.30 18.76 -1.40
CA PRO A 101 -7.42 17.64 -1.12
C PRO A 101 -8.06 16.66 -0.13
N ALA A 102 -7.79 15.37 -0.31
CA ALA A 102 -8.21 14.33 0.60
C ALA A 102 -7.09 14.03 1.61
N ARG A 103 -7.44 13.99 2.88
CA ARG A 103 -6.52 13.60 3.95
C ARG A 103 -6.42 12.09 4.04
N LEU A 104 -5.26 11.52 3.73
CA LEU A 104 -5.05 10.07 3.62
C LEU A 104 -3.83 9.63 4.41
N ILE A 105 -3.87 8.41 4.93
CA ILE A 105 -2.69 7.75 5.46
C ILE A 105 -1.89 7.16 4.28
N SER A 106 -0.69 7.66 4.04
CA SER A 106 0.24 7.07 3.08
C SER A 106 0.99 5.93 3.72
N ILE A 107 1.00 4.78 3.06
CA ILE A 107 1.83 3.62 3.44
C ILE A 107 3.06 3.65 2.55
N ASP A 108 4.19 4.03 3.15
CA ASP A 108 5.47 4.20 2.47
C ASP A 108 6.28 2.90 2.46
N TRP A 109 6.12 2.09 3.50
CA TRP A 109 6.72 0.76 3.57
C TRP A 109 5.87 -0.19 4.40
N PHE A 110 5.68 -1.42 3.93
CA PHE A 110 5.00 -2.47 4.67
C PHE A 110 5.71 -3.81 4.47
N GLN A 111 6.05 -4.46 5.58
CA GLN A 111 6.78 -5.72 5.58
C GLN A 111 6.27 -6.64 6.68
N THR A 112 6.12 -7.91 6.33
CA THR A 112 5.88 -8.98 7.29
C THR A 112 6.84 -10.12 7.00
N GLN A 113 7.39 -10.74 8.04
CA GLN A 113 8.33 -11.83 7.88
C GLN A 113 8.04 -12.94 8.88
N ASN A 114 8.22 -14.17 8.43
CA ASN A 114 8.16 -15.36 9.25
C ASN A 114 9.53 -16.04 9.26
N PRO A 115 10.48 -15.59 10.11
CA PRO A 115 11.83 -16.14 10.18
C PRO A 115 11.88 -17.64 10.47
N ARG A 116 10.85 -18.18 11.11
CA ARG A 116 10.72 -19.60 11.45
C ARG A 116 10.32 -20.49 10.27
N MET A 117 9.89 -19.91 9.15
CA MET A 117 9.56 -20.68 7.95
C MET A 117 10.76 -20.79 7.02
N ALA A 118 10.91 -21.97 6.40
CA ALA A 118 11.95 -22.19 5.41
C ALA A 118 11.86 -21.19 4.23
N HIS A 119 13.02 -20.76 3.75
CA HIS A 119 13.24 -19.87 2.60
C HIS A 119 12.83 -20.53 1.28
N LYS A 120 11.55 -20.88 1.13
CA LYS A 120 11.00 -21.49 -0.07
C LYS A 120 9.96 -20.56 -0.65
N ARG A 121 10.03 -20.37 -1.97
CA ARG A 121 9.03 -19.59 -2.72
C ARG A 121 8.89 -18.19 -2.12
N LEU A 122 9.97 -17.41 -2.15
CA LEU A 122 9.96 -16.00 -1.77
C LEU A 122 9.43 -15.15 -2.93
N PHE A 123 8.77 -14.04 -2.62
CA PHE A 123 8.52 -13.01 -3.64
C PHE A 123 9.80 -12.17 -3.85
N PRO A 124 9.91 -11.47 -4.99
CA PRO A 124 10.93 -10.44 -5.18
C PRO A 124 11.10 -9.56 -3.94
N GLY A 125 12.33 -9.32 -3.49
CA GLY A 125 12.60 -8.46 -2.33
C GLY A 125 12.36 -9.07 -0.95
N GLN A 126 11.81 -10.29 -0.84
CA GLN A 126 11.58 -10.92 0.46
C GLN A 126 12.82 -11.69 0.96
N LYS A 127 13.21 -11.42 2.22
CA LYS A 127 14.18 -12.23 2.96
C LYS A 127 13.56 -13.52 3.51
N TYR A 128 12.36 -13.42 4.10
CA TYR A 128 11.60 -14.57 4.61
C TYR A 128 10.17 -14.61 4.03
N PRO A 129 9.48 -15.76 4.11
CA PRO A 129 8.06 -15.81 3.77
C PRO A 129 7.26 -14.83 4.65
N GLY A 130 6.22 -14.21 4.10
CA GLY A 130 5.33 -13.35 4.89
C GLY A 130 4.55 -14.13 5.95
N LEU A 131 4.01 -13.40 6.94
CA LEU A 131 3.19 -14.03 7.98
C LEU A 131 1.80 -14.48 7.45
N GLY A 132 1.34 -14.00 6.30
CA GLY A 132 0.12 -14.51 5.67
C GLY A 132 -1.19 -13.97 6.27
N PHE A 133 -2.30 -14.66 6.01
CA PHE A 133 -3.63 -14.04 5.99
C PHE A 133 -4.11 -13.41 7.30
N GLY A 134 -3.90 -14.08 8.45
CA GLY A 134 -4.33 -13.54 9.75
C GLY A 134 -3.67 -12.19 10.06
N ILE A 135 -2.36 -12.06 9.80
CA ILE A 135 -1.63 -10.80 9.97
C ILE A 135 -2.08 -9.74 8.96
N LEU A 136 -2.40 -10.12 7.72
CA LEU A 136 -2.97 -9.16 6.74
C LEU A 136 -4.34 -8.64 7.17
N THR A 137 -5.14 -9.48 7.85
CA THR A 137 -6.44 -9.07 8.39
C THR A 137 -6.25 -8.11 9.56
N ALA A 138 -5.34 -8.42 10.49
CA ALA A 138 -5.00 -7.52 11.58
C ALA A 138 -4.40 -6.18 11.08
N PHE A 139 -3.56 -6.22 10.05
CA PHE A 139 -3.01 -5.02 9.42
C PHE A 139 -4.12 -4.13 8.82
N ARG A 140 -5.12 -4.72 8.16
CA ARG A 140 -6.28 -3.97 7.66
C ARG A 140 -7.05 -3.30 8.79
N SER A 141 -7.26 -4.02 9.91
CA SER A 141 -7.91 -3.48 11.10
C SER A 141 -7.11 -2.34 11.71
N LEU A 142 -5.78 -2.48 11.80
CA LEU A 142 -4.86 -1.43 12.27
C LEU A 142 -5.03 -0.15 11.43
N LEU A 143 -4.96 -0.25 10.10
CA LEU A 143 -5.13 0.89 9.22
C LEU A 143 -6.52 1.55 9.34
N SER A 144 -7.58 0.76 9.51
CA SER A 144 -8.92 1.29 9.73
C SER A 144 -9.01 2.08 11.03
N LEU A 145 -8.48 1.54 12.13
CA LEU A 145 -8.47 2.18 13.44
C LEU A 145 -7.63 3.46 13.43
N LEU A 146 -6.47 3.45 12.75
CA LEU A 146 -5.66 4.65 12.57
C LEU A 146 -6.42 5.72 11.77
N ALA A 147 -7.08 5.33 10.67
CA ALA A 147 -7.89 6.25 9.87
C ALA A 147 -9.05 6.85 10.67
N ASP A 148 -9.72 6.06 11.50
CA ASP A 148 -10.74 6.53 12.44
C ASP A 148 -10.20 7.57 13.41
N LYS A 149 -9.06 7.29 14.03
CA LYS A 149 -8.47 8.14 15.07
C LYS A 149 -7.83 9.42 14.53
N THR A 150 -7.44 9.43 13.27
CA THR A 150 -6.80 10.58 12.61
C THR A 150 -7.75 11.35 11.67
N HIS A 151 -9.01 10.92 11.61
CA HIS A 151 -10.02 11.40 10.67
C HIS A 151 -9.57 11.35 9.21
N ALA A 152 -8.71 10.39 8.86
CA ALA A 152 -8.30 10.19 7.48
C ALA A 152 -9.46 9.61 6.67
N ALA A 153 -9.63 10.15 5.45
CA ALA A 153 -10.63 9.70 4.50
C ALA A 153 -10.29 8.34 3.87
N GLY A 154 -9.12 7.78 4.16
CA GLY A 154 -8.67 6.54 3.56
C GLY A 154 -7.16 6.31 3.68
N ILE A 155 -6.68 5.39 2.87
CA ILE A 155 -5.25 5.08 2.72
C ILE A 155 -4.82 5.27 1.26
N ILE A 156 -3.56 5.66 1.06
CA ILE A 156 -2.88 5.70 -0.23
C ILE A 156 -1.55 4.94 -0.13
N THR A 157 -1.09 4.34 -1.22
CA THR A 157 0.20 3.65 -1.27
C THR A 157 0.70 3.56 -2.71
N VAL A 158 2.00 3.35 -2.89
CA VAL A 158 2.62 3.11 -4.18
C VAL A 158 3.34 1.76 -4.12
N PRO A 159 2.73 0.66 -4.61
CA PRO A 159 3.34 -0.66 -4.50
C PRO A 159 4.59 -0.79 -5.36
N GLU A 160 5.71 -1.16 -4.73
CA GLU A 160 7.01 -1.37 -5.38
C GLU A 160 6.99 -2.59 -6.31
N TYR A 161 6.31 -3.67 -5.91
CA TYR A 161 6.20 -4.87 -6.72
C TYR A 161 4.77 -5.20 -7.13
N PHE A 162 4.63 -6.00 -8.20
CA PHE A 162 3.32 -6.50 -8.66
C PHE A 162 2.57 -7.26 -7.55
N HIS A 163 3.27 -8.07 -6.75
CA HIS A 163 2.64 -8.84 -5.69
C HIS A 163 2.12 -7.96 -4.55
N ASP A 164 2.77 -6.82 -4.28
CA ASP A 164 2.28 -5.82 -3.33
C ASP A 164 0.99 -5.18 -3.86
N ALA A 165 0.95 -4.82 -5.14
CA ALA A 165 -0.27 -4.31 -5.76
C ALA A 165 -1.43 -5.32 -5.66
N VAL A 166 -1.17 -6.62 -5.83
CA VAL A 166 -2.20 -7.64 -5.60
C VAL A 166 -2.61 -7.72 -4.13
N LEU A 167 -1.67 -7.60 -3.19
CA LEU A 167 -1.95 -7.59 -1.76
C LEU A 167 -2.88 -6.42 -1.41
N PHE A 168 -2.51 -5.20 -1.79
CA PHE A 168 -3.31 -4.01 -1.52
C PHE A 168 -4.66 -4.04 -2.25
N ASN A 169 -4.71 -4.53 -3.49
CA ASN A 169 -5.98 -4.67 -4.22
C ASN A 169 -6.93 -5.66 -3.54
N ARG A 170 -6.44 -6.86 -3.23
CA ARG A 170 -7.28 -7.97 -2.76
C ARG A 170 -7.66 -7.85 -1.30
N TYR A 171 -6.72 -7.45 -0.45
CA TYR A 171 -6.93 -7.46 1.01
C TYR A 171 -7.30 -6.08 1.54
N MET A 172 -6.76 -5.00 0.96
CA MET A 172 -7.03 -3.63 1.42
C MET A 172 -8.06 -2.89 0.56
N LYS A 173 -8.59 -3.55 -0.49
CA LYS A 173 -9.55 -2.98 -1.45
C LYS A 173 -9.02 -1.71 -2.15
N CYS A 174 -7.70 -1.55 -2.24
CA CYS A 174 -7.12 -0.41 -2.92
C CYS A 174 -7.28 -0.55 -4.44
N ARG A 175 -7.50 0.58 -5.10
CA ARG A 175 -7.64 0.68 -6.56
C ARG A 175 -6.62 1.68 -7.09
N PHE A 176 -6.04 1.40 -8.26
CA PHE A 176 -5.15 2.36 -8.91
C PHE A 176 -5.91 3.64 -9.29
N LEU A 177 -5.34 4.79 -8.95
CA LEU A 177 -5.86 6.11 -9.33
C LEU A 177 -5.79 6.34 -10.85
N ASN A 178 -4.72 5.85 -11.48
CA ASN A 178 -4.57 5.92 -12.92
C ASN A 178 -5.35 4.76 -13.61
N PRO A 179 -6.33 5.05 -14.49
CA PRO A 179 -7.13 4.03 -15.14
C PRO A 179 -6.35 3.15 -16.14
N GLU A 180 -5.33 3.69 -16.82
CA GLU A 180 -4.45 2.89 -17.67
C GLU A 180 -3.64 1.91 -16.82
N LYS A 181 -3.09 2.35 -15.68
CA LYS A 181 -2.37 1.47 -14.76
C LYS A 181 -3.27 0.39 -14.16
N ALA A 182 -4.51 0.74 -13.83
CA ALA A 182 -5.52 -0.22 -13.39
C ALA A 182 -5.78 -1.30 -14.45
N ALA A 183 -5.93 -0.91 -15.71
CA ALA A 183 -6.13 -1.84 -16.82
C ALA A 183 -4.89 -2.70 -17.07
N ASP A 184 -3.70 -2.08 -17.02
CA ASP A 184 -2.40 -2.75 -17.12
C ASP A 184 -2.25 -3.88 -16.08
N PHE A 185 -2.57 -3.57 -14.82
CA PHE A 185 -2.56 -4.53 -13.73
C PHE A 185 -3.52 -5.71 -13.98
N GLU A 186 -4.74 -5.45 -14.44
CA GLU A 186 -5.71 -6.51 -14.75
C GLU A 186 -5.30 -7.35 -15.97
N ASN A 187 -4.69 -6.74 -16.99
CA ASN A 187 -4.14 -7.46 -18.15
C ASN A 187 -3.02 -8.43 -17.74
N LEU A 188 -2.24 -8.13 -16.69
CA LEU A 188 -1.19 -9.03 -16.18
C LEU A 188 -1.77 -10.20 -15.36
N ARG A 189 -2.81 -9.95 -14.56
CA ARG A 189 -3.38 -10.92 -13.61
C ARG A 189 -3.90 -12.20 -14.25
N ILE A 190 -4.25 -12.16 -15.54
CA ILE A 190 -4.79 -13.33 -16.24
C ILE A 190 -3.72 -14.40 -16.53
N HIS A 191 -2.43 -14.07 -16.42
CA HIS A 191 -1.33 -14.95 -16.85
C HIS A 191 -0.89 -15.98 -15.79
N GLY A 192 -1.57 -16.06 -14.65
CA GLY A 192 -1.31 -17.10 -13.66
C GLY A 192 -1.49 -16.64 -12.23
N ASN A 193 -0.84 -17.34 -11.30
CA ASN A 193 -0.86 -16.95 -9.90
C ASN A 193 0.11 -15.78 -9.64
N VAL A 194 -0.13 -15.07 -8.54
CA VAL A 194 0.63 -13.85 -8.18
C VAL A 194 2.14 -14.09 -8.18
N ARG A 195 2.57 -15.25 -7.68
CA ARG A 195 3.99 -15.60 -7.58
C ARG A 195 4.61 -15.83 -8.95
N SER A 196 3.96 -16.62 -9.81
CA SER A 196 4.47 -16.89 -11.16
C SER A 196 4.56 -15.59 -11.98
N ILE A 197 3.57 -14.70 -11.86
CA ILE A 197 3.58 -13.41 -12.54
C ILE A 197 4.69 -12.52 -11.99
N SER A 198 4.81 -12.37 -10.67
CA SER A 198 5.82 -11.50 -10.07
C SER A 198 7.24 -11.96 -10.39
N ALA A 199 7.50 -13.27 -10.39
CA ALA A 199 8.79 -13.83 -10.82
C ALA A 199 9.03 -13.59 -12.31
N ALA A 200 8.01 -13.81 -13.16
CA ALA A 200 8.14 -13.57 -14.59
C ALA A 200 8.44 -12.12 -14.97
N ILE A 201 7.89 -11.16 -14.22
CA ILE A 201 8.19 -9.74 -14.41
C ILE A 201 9.64 -9.46 -14.02
N GLN A 202 10.10 -9.95 -12.85
CA GLN A 202 11.47 -9.69 -12.39
C GLN A 202 12.53 -10.36 -13.28
N GLU A 203 12.23 -11.55 -13.82
CA GLU A 203 13.12 -12.29 -14.72
C GLU A 203 13.02 -11.83 -16.19
N GLY A 204 12.22 -10.82 -16.50
CA GLY A 204 12.06 -10.30 -17.87
C GLY A 204 11.33 -11.25 -18.84
N ARG A 205 10.62 -12.25 -18.31
CA ARG A 205 9.83 -13.22 -19.09
C ARG A 205 8.43 -12.72 -19.46
N MET A 206 7.94 -11.69 -18.78
CA MET A 206 6.72 -10.99 -19.18
C MET A 206 7.04 -10.00 -20.30
N ARG A 207 6.37 -10.14 -21.45
CA ARG A 207 6.60 -9.27 -22.61
C ARG A 207 5.31 -8.63 -23.09
N LYS A 208 5.41 -7.42 -23.62
CA LYS A 208 4.35 -6.82 -24.45
C LYS A 208 4.21 -7.64 -25.73
N ARG A 209 3.05 -7.57 -26.37
CA ARG A 209 2.81 -8.16 -27.69
C ARG A 209 3.77 -7.66 -28.77
N SER A 210 4.33 -6.45 -28.63
CA SER A 210 5.37 -5.92 -29.51
C SER A 210 6.72 -6.64 -29.40
N GLY A 211 6.90 -7.50 -28.39
CA GLY A 211 8.16 -8.22 -28.12
C GLY A 211 9.04 -7.55 -27.05
N GLU A 212 8.74 -6.32 -26.66
CA GLU A 212 9.42 -5.60 -25.57
C GLU A 212 9.21 -6.27 -24.21
N ILE A 213 10.24 -6.27 -23.37
CA ILE A 213 10.12 -6.71 -21.98
C ILE A 213 9.21 -5.75 -21.22
N TYR A 214 8.25 -6.30 -20.48
CA TYR A 214 7.46 -5.51 -19.54
C TYR A 214 8.24 -5.34 -18.23
N ALA A 215 8.45 -4.09 -17.83
CA ALA A 215 8.91 -3.74 -16.50
C ALA A 215 7.73 -3.22 -15.67
N TRP A 216 7.66 -3.63 -14.40
CA TRP A 216 6.63 -3.11 -13.50
C TRP A 216 6.80 -1.60 -13.33
N ARG A 217 5.73 -0.87 -13.66
CA ARG A 217 5.67 0.58 -13.43
C ARG A 217 4.87 0.87 -12.18
N HIS A 218 5.43 1.63 -11.24
CA HIS A 218 4.72 2.04 -10.03
C HIS A 218 3.48 2.88 -10.36
N GLY A 219 2.51 2.89 -9.44
CA GLY A 219 1.33 3.73 -9.53
C GLY A 219 0.57 3.77 -8.21
N GLU A 220 -0.02 4.92 -7.92
CA GLU A 220 -0.75 5.18 -6.70
C GLU A 220 -2.02 4.33 -6.64
N MET A 221 -2.20 3.65 -5.50
CA MET A 221 -3.40 2.93 -5.16
C MET A 221 -4.05 3.54 -3.94
N VAL A 222 -5.38 3.65 -3.96
CA VAL A 222 -6.14 4.29 -2.90
C VAL A 222 -7.31 3.42 -2.45
N HIS A 223 -7.63 3.51 -1.16
CA HIS A 223 -8.90 3.05 -0.63
C HIS A 223 -9.54 4.20 0.15
N PHE A 224 -10.69 4.67 -0.31
CA PHE A 224 -11.49 5.67 0.41
C PHE A 224 -12.53 5.00 1.29
N ARG A 225 -12.74 5.58 2.47
CA ARG A 225 -13.84 5.23 3.35
C ARG A 225 -15.15 5.92 2.94
N PRO A 226 -15.17 7.22 2.59
CA PRO A 226 -16.39 7.85 2.12
C PRO A 226 -16.71 7.46 0.68
N ASP A 227 -17.97 7.11 0.42
CA ASP A 227 -18.42 6.73 -0.92
C ASP A 227 -18.36 7.89 -1.92
N TYR A 228 -18.52 9.13 -1.48
CA TYR A 228 -18.47 10.30 -2.36
C TYR A 228 -17.09 10.48 -3.01
N LEU A 229 -15.99 10.19 -2.30
CA LEU A 229 -14.64 10.23 -2.87
C LEU A 229 -14.44 9.11 -3.90
N ASN A 230 -14.99 7.92 -3.62
CA ASN A 230 -14.98 6.83 -4.60
C ASN A 230 -15.72 7.24 -5.89
N ALA A 231 -16.91 7.82 -5.78
CA ALA A 231 -17.70 8.26 -6.94
C ALA A 231 -17.03 9.40 -7.73
N MET A 232 -16.34 10.30 -7.02
CA MET A 232 -15.63 11.44 -7.63
C MET A 232 -14.38 10.99 -8.40
N VAL A 233 -13.59 10.09 -7.82
CA VAL A 233 -12.32 9.63 -8.41
C VAL A 233 -12.54 8.53 -9.45
N PHE A 234 -13.47 7.62 -9.19
CA PHE A 234 -13.77 6.49 -10.07
C PHE A 234 -15.06 6.71 -10.85
N ASP A 235 -15.10 7.82 -11.59
CA ASP A 235 -16.24 8.26 -12.37
C ASP A 235 -16.36 7.53 -13.73
N ASP A 236 -17.33 7.95 -14.55
CA ASP A 236 -17.52 7.40 -15.90
C ASP A 236 -16.31 7.62 -16.82
N THR A 237 -15.57 8.71 -16.63
CA THR A 237 -14.34 8.99 -17.40
C THR A 237 -13.24 8.01 -17.05
N TYR A 238 -12.99 7.78 -15.76
CA TYR A 238 -12.09 6.73 -15.28
C TYR A 238 -12.46 5.38 -15.88
N HIS A 239 -13.74 4.99 -15.79
CA HIS A 239 -14.21 3.70 -16.27
C HIS A 239 -14.13 3.55 -17.79
N ARG A 240 -14.37 4.62 -18.55
CA ARG A 240 -14.19 4.64 -20.00
C ARG A 240 -12.73 4.43 -20.38
N LEU A 241 -11.81 5.19 -19.78
CA LEU A 241 -10.37 5.07 -20.04
C LEU A 241 -9.84 3.69 -19.64
N TYR A 242 -10.26 3.18 -18.47
CA TYR A 242 -9.91 1.84 -18.03
C TYR A 242 -10.30 0.78 -19.07
N ARG A 243 -11.55 0.83 -19.57
CA ARG A 243 -12.04 -0.11 -20.58
C ARG A 243 -11.28 0.01 -21.91
N GLN A 244 -10.88 1.22 -22.31
CA GLN A 244 -10.09 1.43 -23.53
C GLN A 244 -8.70 0.79 -23.46
N HIS A 245 -8.09 0.74 -22.27
CA HIS A 245 -6.76 0.15 -22.08
C HIS A 245 -6.79 -1.34 -21.67
N LEU A 246 -7.98 -1.91 -21.43
CA LEU A 246 -8.13 -3.32 -21.11
C LEU A 246 -7.97 -4.15 -22.39
N ASP A 247 -6.88 -4.92 -22.45
CA ASP A 247 -6.56 -5.80 -23.57
C ASP A 247 -5.89 -7.06 -23.03
N ARG A 248 -6.66 -8.15 -22.99
CA ARG A 248 -6.20 -9.46 -22.51
C ARG A 248 -5.10 -10.08 -23.37
N LYS A 249 -4.79 -9.50 -24.54
CA LYS A 249 -3.71 -9.95 -25.42
C LYS A 249 -2.50 -9.00 -25.39
N ARG A 250 -2.52 -7.97 -24.52
CA ARG A 250 -1.45 -6.98 -24.40
C ARG A 250 -0.12 -7.60 -23.98
N TYR A 251 -0.19 -8.65 -23.16
CA TYR A 251 0.96 -9.32 -22.59
C TYR A 251 1.05 -10.79 -22.99
N VAL A 252 2.27 -11.30 -23.01
CA VAL A 252 2.60 -12.69 -23.26
C VAL A 252 3.64 -13.13 -22.24
N LEU A 253 3.41 -14.30 -21.65
CA LEU A 253 4.36 -14.94 -20.75
C LEU A 253 5.24 -15.90 -21.56
N VAL A 254 6.53 -15.58 -21.67
CA VAL A 254 7.50 -16.47 -22.29
C VAL A 254 7.88 -17.56 -21.28
N HIS A 255 7.66 -18.82 -21.66
CA HIS A 255 8.09 -19.96 -20.88
C HIS A 255 9.52 -20.29 -21.33
N SER A 256 10.41 -20.56 -20.38
CA SER A 256 11.73 -21.11 -20.72
C SER A 256 11.53 -22.50 -21.29
N ASP A 257 11.94 -22.74 -22.53
CA ASP A 257 11.99 -24.07 -23.11
C ASP A 257 12.81 -24.98 -22.18
N THR A 258 12.14 -25.92 -21.54
CA THR A 258 12.77 -27.07 -20.90
C THR A 258 12.46 -28.26 -21.81
N SER A 259 13.30 -28.43 -22.81
CA SER A 259 13.40 -29.60 -23.71
C SER A 259 14.85 -29.54 -24.24
N HIS A 260 15.79 -30.37 -23.81
CA HIS A 260 15.87 -31.81 -23.97
C HIS A 260 16.86 -32.39 -22.95
N ASP A 261 16.46 -33.43 -22.22
CA ASP A 261 17.34 -34.56 -21.97
C ASP A 261 16.55 -35.81 -22.37
N SER A 262 16.71 -36.17 -23.64
CA SER A 262 16.20 -37.39 -24.21
C SER A 262 16.99 -38.55 -23.64
N ILE A 263 16.28 -39.44 -22.95
CA ILE A 263 16.66 -40.81 -22.65
C ILE A 263 17.34 -41.43 -23.88
N SER A 264 18.63 -41.69 -23.79
CA SER A 264 19.31 -42.67 -24.65
C SER A 264 19.59 -43.90 -23.79
N GLY A 265 18.66 -44.85 -23.88
CA GLY A 265 18.98 -46.24 -23.57
C GLY A 265 19.71 -46.82 -24.77
N GLU A 266 20.92 -47.31 -24.55
CA GLU A 266 21.55 -48.29 -25.43
C GLU A 266 22.15 -49.39 -24.54
N ALA A 267 21.51 -50.55 -24.59
CA ALA A 267 22.12 -51.85 -24.33
C ALA A 267 21.90 -52.69 -25.58
N PRO A 268 22.91 -53.49 -25.95
CA PRO A 268 22.70 -54.93 -25.94
C PRO A 268 23.56 -55.63 -24.88
#